data_AF-A0A135UT11-F1
#
_entry.id   AF-A0A135UT11-F1
#
_cell.length_a   1.000
_cell.length_b   1.000
_cell.length_c   1.000
_cell.angle_alpha   90.00
_cell.angle_beta   90.00
_cell.angle_gamma   90.00
#
_symmetry.space_group_name_H-M   'P 1'
#
loop_
_entity.id
_entity.type
_entity.pdbx_description
1 polymer ?
#
loop_
_entity_poly.entity_id
_entity_poly.type
_entity_poly.pdbx_seq_one_letter_code
_entity_poly.pdbx_strand_id
1 'polypeptide(L)'
;MGNEKGPKKILMQRGFTFTPGPLFPDRETVHLVLAAFFGSEWTWANSNVNDMVDMDREAEVCLLRIFHTLVDRADLYGTLRGHSAFYATVAAELKTRGELSGDAIKDIDEVYVRARRANPPDRLKTDLNMAVDTWIYVRDLFAGLPPLHAVSLSARPNEMGALTAQLQSTSVAGRADNMRWPPTHFDPHELALIATPELRSVLFGKTPQTPGNMPMIPSKATLPLDTRAFLCSLALTNYQIDSKWNLILAPVSNFRSSMERRQWSIPSGGQSLYCFTVENAMTQAIKAFQSGKVLSIVLATPWFGRSWGAIPSVDEYADGLELIIFDPISRYAHVNNNPQVKANLSILFGFRQSIRDNTEAAVQGAGGRLIRGWYGGKLETPADDADSVQLASEWIRLLVLAGGHSKDPLAIDDEKWNQWGFEEVQI
;
A
#
# COMPACT_ATOMS: atom_id res chain seq x y z
N MET A 1 13.74 -29.45 -38.01
CA MET A 1 14.10 -28.63 -36.83
C MET A 1 12.90 -27.74 -36.51
N GLY A 2 12.11 -28.13 -35.51
CA GLY A 2 10.86 -27.47 -35.15
C GLY A 2 11.11 -26.16 -34.43
N ASN A 3 10.63 -25.06 -34.99
CA ASN A 3 10.60 -23.75 -34.34
C ASN A 3 9.46 -23.73 -33.32
N GLU A 4 9.70 -24.22 -32.11
CA GLU A 4 8.81 -23.94 -30.98
C GLU A 4 8.85 -22.43 -30.70
N LYS A 5 7.76 -21.73 -31.05
CA LYS A 5 7.58 -20.31 -30.76
C LYS A 5 7.32 -20.17 -29.25
N GLY A 6 8.40 -20.03 -28.50
CA GLY A 6 8.33 -20.02 -27.02
C GLY A 6 7.79 -18.72 -26.40
N PRO A 7 7.57 -18.74 -25.07
CA PRO A 7 6.97 -17.66 -24.27
C PRO A 7 7.56 -16.28 -24.45
N LYS A 8 8.88 -16.28 -24.61
CA LYS A 8 9.69 -15.09 -24.73
C LYS A 8 9.29 -14.20 -25.91
N LYS A 9 8.82 -14.78 -27.03
CA LYS A 9 8.54 -14.00 -28.25
C LYS A 9 7.41 -12.99 -28.06
N ILE A 10 6.43 -13.28 -27.21
CA ILE A 10 5.29 -12.40 -26.92
C ILE A 10 5.74 -11.14 -26.16
N LEU A 11 6.82 -11.23 -25.39
CA LEU A 11 7.38 -10.09 -24.68
C LEU A 11 8.44 -9.36 -25.54
N MET A 12 8.90 -9.94 -26.64
CA MET A 12 9.86 -9.30 -27.54
C MET A 12 9.16 -8.33 -28.50
N GLN A 13 8.70 -7.21 -27.94
CA GLN A 13 7.93 -6.19 -28.63
C GLN A 13 8.73 -5.47 -29.72
N ARG A 14 8.02 -4.96 -30.73
CA ARG A 14 8.62 -4.24 -31.86
C ARG A 14 9.29 -2.94 -31.38
N GLY A 15 10.40 -2.57 -32.02
CA GLY A 15 11.14 -1.35 -31.66
C GLY A 15 12.17 -1.52 -30.53
N PHE A 16 12.34 -2.74 -30.01
CA PHE A 16 13.34 -3.07 -28.99
C PHE A 16 14.37 -4.07 -29.53
N THR A 17 15.64 -3.94 -29.10
CA THR A 17 16.70 -4.90 -29.42
C THR A 17 17.16 -5.60 -28.14
N PHE A 18 16.66 -6.80 -27.92
CA PHE A 18 16.99 -7.60 -26.73
C PHE A 18 18.29 -8.39 -26.94
N THR A 19 19.09 -8.50 -25.89
CA THR A 19 20.31 -9.30 -25.90
C THR A 19 20.00 -10.79 -26.09
N PRO A 20 20.86 -11.54 -26.81
CA PRO A 20 20.78 -13.00 -26.82
C PRO A 20 20.87 -13.56 -25.40
N GLY A 21 20.05 -14.56 -25.05
CA GLY A 21 19.99 -15.13 -23.70
C GLY A 21 18.58 -15.08 -23.08
N PRO A 22 18.42 -15.34 -21.77
CA PRO A 22 17.14 -15.20 -21.08
C PRO A 22 16.69 -13.71 -21.07
N LEU A 23 15.37 -13.47 -21.09
CA LEU A 23 14.82 -12.10 -21.08
C LEU A 23 14.89 -11.49 -19.67
N PHE A 24 14.52 -12.29 -18.66
CA PHE A 24 14.54 -11.94 -17.24
C PHE A 24 15.60 -12.79 -16.50
N PRO A 25 15.97 -12.42 -15.26
CA PRO A 25 16.99 -13.12 -14.48
C PRO A 25 16.67 -14.60 -14.27
N ASP A 26 15.39 -14.92 -14.11
CA ASP A 26 14.89 -16.27 -13.87
C ASP A 26 13.66 -16.59 -14.75
N ARG A 27 13.30 -17.88 -14.82
CA ARG A 27 12.15 -18.35 -15.60
C ARG A 27 10.81 -18.08 -14.91
N GLU A 28 10.80 -17.99 -13.58
CA GLU A 28 9.59 -17.76 -12.79
C GLU A 28 9.02 -16.37 -13.06
N THR A 29 9.87 -15.35 -13.17
CA THR A 29 9.52 -13.97 -13.54
C THR A 29 8.83 -13.92 -14.90
N VAL A 30 9.33 -14.68 -15.91
CA VAL A 30 8.65 -14.78 -17.21
C VAL A 30 7.23 -15.32 -17.02
N HIS A 31 7.06 -16.39 -16.26
CA HIS A 31 5.76 -17.00 -16.00
C HIS A 31 4.83 -16.09 -15.21
N LEU A 32 5.34 -15.37 -14.20
CA LEU A 32 4.59 -14.39 -13.41
C LEU A 32 4.08 -13.24 -14.28
N VAL A 33 4.93 -12.66 -15.13
CA VAL A 33 4.53 -11.57 -16.04
C VAL A 33 3.45 -12.03 -17.02
N LEU A 34 3.60 -13.23 -17.59
CA LEU A 34 2.61 -13.78 -18.51
C LEU A 34 1.30 -14.13 -17.80
N ALA A 35 1.36 -14.72 -16.61
CA ALA A 35 0.19 -14.99 -15.80
C ALA A 35 -0.51 -13.69 -15.36
N ALA A 36 0.25 -12.62 -15.11
CA ALA A 36 -0.30 -11.30 -14.83
C ALA A 36 -1.04 -10.72 -16.04
N PHE A 37 -0.54 -10.92 -17.26
CA PHE A 37 -1.15 -10.36 -18.47
C PHE A 37 -2.36 -11.19 -18.92
N PHE A 38 -2.25 -12.51 -18.92
CA PHE A 38 -3.21 -13.42 -19.54
C PHE A 38 -4.10 -14.18 -18.54
N GLY A 39 -3.71 -14.24 -17.26
CA GLY A 39 -4.37 -15.03 -16.21
C GLY A 39 -3.62 -16.32 -15.90
N SER A 40 -3.83 -16.88 -14.70
CA SER A 40 -3.17 -18.11 -14.21
C SER A 40 -3.67 -19.40 -14.86
N GLU A 41 -4.86 -19.39 -15.46
CA GLU A 41 -5.46 -20.55 -16.16
C GLU A 41 -4.90 -20.75 -17.57
N TRP A 42 -4.04 -19.84 -18.02
CA TRP A 42 -3.56 -19.80 -19.37
C TRP A 42 -2.45 -20.84 -19.62
N THR A 43 -2.60 -21.68 -20.65
CA THR A 43 -1.65 -22.76 -20.98
C THR A 43 -1.16 -22.70 -22.42
N TRP A 44 0.16 -22.78 -22.60
CA TRP A 44 0.86 -22.75 -23.89
C TRP A 44 0.52 -23.89 -24.86
N ALA A 45 -0.06 -24.98 -24.35
CA ALA A 45 -0.14 -26.25 -25.07
C ALA A 45 -1.12 -26.25 -26.26
N ASN A 46 -2.01 -25.25 -26.37
CA ASN A 46 -3.13 -25.27 -27.32
C ASN A 46 -3.26 -24.01 -28.21
N SER A 47 -2.32 -23.07 -28.17
CA SER A 47 -2.47 -21.80 -28.89
C SER A 47 -2.12 -21.89 -30.39
N ASN A 48 -3.06 -21.48 -31.24
CA ASN A 48 -2.89 -21.38 -32.68
C ASN A 48 -2.14 -20.08 -33.08
N VAL A 49 -1.86 -19.87 -34.37
CA VAL A 49 -1.11 -18.68 -34.84
C VAL A 49 -1.88 -17.36 -34.67
N ASN A 50 -3.22 -17.37 -34.75
CA ASN A 50 -4.04 -16.18 -34.51
C ASN A 50 -4.03 -15.82 -33.02
N ASP A 51 -4.07 -16.81 -32.13
CA ASP A 51 -3.95 -16.61 -30.68
C ASP A 51 -2.62 -15.92 -30.33
N MET A 52 -1.54 -16.21 -31.06
CA MET A 52 -0.24 -15.54 -30.86
C MET A 52 -0.25 -14.05 -31.21
N VAL A 53 -0.99 -13.64 -32.25
CA VAL A 53 -1.06 -12.23 -32.67
C VAL A 53 -1.88 -11.43 -31.65
N ASP A 54 -2.98 -11.98 -31.19
CA ASP A 54 -3.82 -11.35 -30.17
C ASP A 54 -3.07 -11.23 -28.84
N MET A 55 -2.31 -12.26 -28.48
CA MET A 55 -1.47 -12.22 -27.29
C MET A 55 -0.32 -11.20 -27.38
N ASP A 56 0.33 -11.08 -28.54
CA ASP A 56 1.38 -10.07 -28.77
C ASP A 56 0.82 -8.66 -28.55
N ARG A 57 -0.38 -8.40 -29.08
CA ARG A 57 -1.09 -7.13 -28.91
C ARG A 57 -1.52 -6.88 -27.46
N GLU A 58 -2.05 -7.89 -26.77
CA GLU A 58 -2.44 -7.75 -25.36
C GLU A 58 -1.22 -7.51 -24.46
N ALA A 59 -0.09 -8.20 -24.72
CA ALA A 59 1.17 -7.93 -24.03
C ALA A 59 1.65 -6.51 -24.27
N GLU A 60 1.62 -6.01 -25.51
CA GLU A 60 1.96 -4.62 -25.84
C GLU A 60 1.12 -3.63 -25.03
N VAL A 61 -0.21 -3.84 -24.94
CA VAL A 61 -1.12 -2.99 -24.16
C VAL A 61 -0.79 -3.03 -22.66
N CYS A 62 -0.51 -4.22 -22.11
CA CYS A 62 -0.12 -4.36 -20.71
C CYS A 62 1.20 -3.65 -20.40
N LEU A 63 2.21 -3.82 -21.25
CA LEU A 63 3.51 -3.17 -21.12
C LEU A 63 3.39 -1.65 -21.27
N LEU A 64 2.61 -1.17 -22.23
CA LEU A 64 2.35 0.25 -22.43
C LEU A 64 1.76 0.88 -21.17
N ARG A 65 0.77 0.21 -20.55
CA ARG A 65 0.18 0.64 -19.29
C ARG A 65 1.19 0.69 -18.16
N ILE A 66 2.09 -0.30 -18.05
CA ILE A 66 3.18 -0.29 -17.06
C ILE A 66 4.04 0.96 -17.23
N PHE A 67 4.54 1.24 -18.45
CA PHE A 67 5.41 2.39 -18.68
C PHE A 67 4.72 3.74 -18.52
N HIS A 68 3.45 3.85 -18.91
CA HIS A 68 2.65 5.04 -18.58
C HIS A 68 2.55 5.25 -17.08
N THR A 69 2.24 4.21 -16.29
CA THR A 69 2.18 4.33 -14.83
C THR A 69 3.53 4.69 -14.21
N LEU A 70 4.66 4.17 -14.74
CA LEU A 70 5.99 4.59 -14.29
C LEU A 70 6.23 6.08 -14.53
N VAL A 71 5.91 6.58 -15.73
CA VAL A 71 6.04 8.00 -16.10
C VAL A 71 5.11 8.88 -15.27
N ASP A 72 3.86 8.46 -15.06
CA ASP A 72 2.86 9.18 -14.26
C ASP A 72 3.29 9.33 -12.79
N ARG A 73 4.24 8.51 -12.33
CA ARG A 73 4.80 8.50 -10.97
C ARG A 73 6.28 8.91 -10.94
N ALA A 74 6.74 9.67 -11.94
CA ALA A 74 8.12 10.13 -12.07
C ALA A 74 8.62 10.92 -10.84
N ASP A 75 7.76 11.71 -10.22
CA ASP A 75 8.03 12.44 -8.98
C ASP A 75 8.34 11.51 -7.80
N LEU A 76 7.55 10.45 -7.61
CA LEU A 76 7.76 9.42 -6.60
C LEU A 76 9.03 8.63 -6.89
N TYR A 77 9.30 8.29 -8.15
CA TYR A 77 10.57 7.68 -8.54
C TYR A 77 11.75 8.58 -8.17
N GLY A 78 11.64 9.89 -8.41
CA GLY A 78 12.60 10.88 -7.97
C GLY A 78 12.82 10.82 -6.46
N THR A 79 11.75 10.89 -5.69
CA THR A 79 11.79 10.85 -4.22
C THR A 79 12.40 9.56 -3.66
N LEU A 80 12.06 8.42 -4.24
CA LEU A 80 12.51 7.11 -3.77
C LEU A 80 13.80 6.62 -4.46
N ARG A 81 14.30 7.33 -5.48
CA ARG A 81 15.48 6.97 -6.28
C ARG A 81 15.48 5.51 -6.74
N GLY A 82 14.33 5.02 -7.21
CA GLY A 82 14.18 3.64 -7.67
C GLY A 82 14.20 2.59 -6.56
N HIS A 83 13.94 2.96 -5.30
CA HIS A 83 13.72 2.01 -4.20
C HIS A 83 12.59 1.02 -4.55
N SER A 84 12.65 -0.21 -4.02
CA SER A 84 11.65 -1.27 -4.27
C SER A 84 10.22 -0.85 -3.97
N ALA A 85 10.03 0.02 -2.98
CA ALA A 85 8.74 0.63 -2.63
C ALA A 85 8.09 1.39 -3.79
N PHE A 86 8.86 2.04 -4.67
CA PHE A 86 8.31 2.67 -5.88
C PHE A 86 7.65 1.63 -6.79
N TYR A 87 8.37 0.56 -7.11
CA TYR A 87 7.88 -0.50 -7.99
C TYR A 87 6.71 -1.26 -7.36
N ALA A 88 6.73 -1.47 -6.04
CA ALA A 88 5.61 -2.05 -5.29
C ALA A 88 4.34 -1.19 -5.38
N THR A 89 4.47 0.14 -5.34
CA THR A 89 3.34 1.06 -5.51
C THR A 89 2.78 0.99 -6.93
N VAL A 90 3.65 1.02 -7.95
CA VAL A 90 3.22 0.86 -9.35
C VAL A 90 2.52 -0.48 -9.55
N ALA A 91 3.04 -1.56 -8.96
CA ALA A 91 2.41 -2.88 -8.99
C ALA A 91 1.01 -2.93 -8.38
N ALA A 92 0.79 -2.18 -7.29
CA ALA A 92 -0.50 -2.13 -6.61
C ALA A 92 -1.56 -1.36 -7.41
N GLU A 93 -1.17 -0.39 -8.23
CA GLU A 93 -2.08 0.43 -9.04
C GLU A 93 -2.49 -0.24 -10.36
N LEU A 94 -1.66 -1.17 -10.85
CA LEU A 94 -1.89 -1.82 -12.14
C LEU A 94 -3.03 -2.83 -12.11
N LYS A 95 -4.09 -2.52 -12.87
CA LYS A 95 -5.19 -3.46 -13.16
C LYS A 95 -4.74 -4.50 -14.20
N THR A 96 -4.15 -5.59 -13.74
CA THR A 96 -3.71 -6.76 -14.51
C THR A 96 -4.62 -7.96 -14.23
N ARG A 97 -4.61 -8.99 -15.08
CA ARG A 97 -5.45 -10.20 -14.90
C ARG A 97 -4.94 -11.08 -13.74
N GLY A 98 -3.63 -11.13 -13.54
CA GLY A 98 -2.98 -11.84 -12.44
C GLY A 98 -2.12 -10.91 -11.58
N GLU A 99 -1.36 -11.50 -10.64
CA GLU A 99 -0.50 -10.73 -9.75
C GLU A 99 0.84 -10.39 -10.41
N LEU A 100 1.14 -9.09 -10.44
CA LEU A 100 2.44 -8.55 -10.79
C LEU A 100 3.08 -8.00 -9.51
N SER A 101 4.25 -8.52 -9.14
CA SER A 101 5.06 -8.04 -8.02
C SER A 101 5.85 -6.78 -8.39
N GLY A 102 6.25 -5.99 -7.40
CA GLY A 102 7.16 -4.86 -7.63
C GLY A 102 8.49 -5.29 -8.27
N ASP A 103 9.05 -6.42 -7.86
CA ASP A 103 10.31 -6.94 -8.43
C ASP A 103 10.17 -7.28 -9.91
N ALA A 104 9.08 -7.95 -10.31
CA ALA A 104 8.77 -8.17 -11.72
C ALA A 104 8.65 -6.86 -12.53
N ILE A 105 8.13 -5.77 -11.96
CA ILE A 105 8.08 -4.47 -12.64
C ILE A 105 9.46 -3.87 -12.78
N LYS A 106 10.30 -3.98 -11.74
CA LYS A 106 11.69 -3.53 -11.79
C LYS A 106 12.46 -4.27 -12.90
N ASP A 107 12.27 -5.58 -13.01
CA ASP A 107 12.87 -6.38 -14.07
C ASP A 107 12.37 -5.98 -15.46
N ILE A 108 11.06 -5.72 -15.62
CA ILE A 108 10.49 -5.17 -16.87
C ILE A 108 11.13 -3.82 -17.21
N ASP A 109 11.20 -2.89 -16.25
CA ASP A 109 11.84 -1.58 -16.42
C ASP A 109 13.28 -1.74 -16.92
N GLU A 110 14.10 -2.51 -16.21
CA GLU A 110 15.51 -2.72 -16.57
C GLU A 110 15.69 -3.35 -17.96
N VAL A 111 14.90 -4.37 -18.28
CA VAL A 111 15.00 -5.11 -19.54
C VAL A 111 14.60 -4.24 -20.73
N TYR A 112 13.46 -3.54 -20.66
CA TYR A 112 12.98 -2.73 -21.79
C TYR A 112 13.79 -1.43 -21.95
N VAL A 113 14.23 -0.81 -20.86
CA VAL A 113 15.13 0.35 -20.93
C VAL A 113 16.45 -0.05 -21.60
N ARG A 114 17.05 -1.18 -21.20
CA ARG A 114 18.28 -1.68 -21.82
C ARG A 114 18.06 -2.01 -23.30
N ALA A 115 16.98 -2.73 -23.62
CA ALA A 115 16.66 -3.12 -24.99
C ALA A 115 16.34 -1.93 -25.90
N ARG A 116 15.76 -0.86 -25.33
CA ARG A 116 15.49 0.38 -26.06
C ARG A 116 16.76 1.17 -26.30
N ARG A 117 17.65 1.30 -25.31
CA ARG A 117 18.95 1.97 -25.49
C ARG A 117 19.84 1.29 -26.52
N ALA A 118 19.72 -0.04 -26.66
CA ALA A 118 20.42 -0.81 -27.70
C ALA A 118 19.86 -0.58 -29.12
N ASN A 119 18.67 0.02 -29.26
CA ASN A 119 18.03 0.29 -30.55
C ASN A 119 17.85 1.79 -30.78
N PRO A 120 18.67 2.44 -31.64
CA PRO A 120 18.61 3.88 -31.83
C PRO A 120 17.22 4.37 -32.31
N PRO A 121 16.83 5.63 -32.01
CA PRO A 121 15.44 6.10 -32.05
C PRO A 121 14.74 6.08 -33.42
N ASP A 122 15.49 5.93 -34.52
CA ASP A 122 15.02 6.30 -35.86
C ASP A 122 14.29 5.20 -36.65
N ARG A 123 14.16 3.97 -36.13
CA ARG A 123 13.71 2.85 -36.99
C ARG A 123 12.21 2.55 -36.97
N LEU A 124 11.50 2.74 -35.85
CA LEU A 124 10.05 2.51 -35.72
C LEU A 124 9.50 3.29 -34.51
N LYS A 125 8.42 4.06 -34.66
CA LYS A 125 7.69 4.70 -33.54
C LYS A 125 6.44 3.89 -33.21
N THR A 126 6.34 3.42 -31.98
CA THR A 126 5.18 2.72 -31.40
C THR A 126 4.84 3.43 -30.10
N ASP A 127 3.60 3.37 -29.63
CA ASP A 127 3.22 4.01 -28.37
C ASP A 127 4.07 3.48 -27.21
N LEU A 128 4.36 2.17 -27.22
CA LEU A 128 5.22 1.54 -26.21
C LEU A 128 6.66 2.09 -26.22
N ASN A 129 7.28 2.26 -27.38
CA ASN A 129 8.64 2.79 -27.40
C ASN A 129 8.72 4.28 -27.04
N MET A 130 7.70 5.09 -27.36
CA MET A 130 7.61 6.48 -26.92
C MET A 130 7.44 6.58 -25.40
N ALA A 131 6.63 5.69 -24.81
CA ALA A 131 6.49 5.60 -23.36
C ALA A 131 7.81 5.22 -22.69
N VAL A 132 8.53 4.23 -23.21
CA VAL A 132 9.85 3.83 -22.69
C VAL A 132 10.89 4.93 -22.88
N ASP A 133 10.92 5.64 -24.01
CA ASP A 133 11.82 6.77 -24.25
C ASP A 133 11.59 7.90 -23.24
N THR A 134 10.31 8.20 -22.94
CA THR A 134 9.93 9.18 -21.92
C THR A 134 10.41 8.74 -20.54
N TRP A 135 10.25 7.46 -20.21
CA TRP A 135 10.73 6.91 -18.94
C TRP A 135 12.26 6.92 -18.82
N ILE A 136 12.98 6.61 -19.90
CA ILE A 136 14.45 6.72 -19.96
C ILE A 136 14.90 8.14 -19.65
N TYR A 137 14.25 9.13 -20.26
CA TYR A 137 14.53 10.55 -19.98
C TYR A 137 14.35 10.88 -18.49
N VAL A 138 13.26 10.42 -17.86
CA VAL A 138 13.03 10.59 -16.42
C VAL A 138 14.14 9.93 -15.60
N ARG A 139 14.52 8.69 -15.91
CA ARG A 139 15.58 7.97 -15.18
C ARG A 139 16.92 8.68 -15.27
N ASP A 140 17.30 9.15 -16.46
CA ASP A 140 18.58 9.83 -16.68
C ASP A 140 18.63 11.20 -15.99
N LEU A 141 17.50 11.92 -15.96
CA LEU A 141 17.35 13.17 -15.22
C LEU A 141 17.67 12.99 -13.72
N PHE A 142 17.18 11.91 -13.10
CA PHE A 142 17.40 11.63 -11.69
C PHE A 142 18.76 10.96 -11.40
N ALA A 143 19.31 10.18 -12.33
CA ALA A 143 20.62 9.57 -12.18
C ALA A 143 21.77 10.61 -12.14
N GLY A 144 21.58 11.76 -12.79
CA GLY A 144 22.54 12.87 -12.77
C GLY A 144 22.54 13.69 -11.46
N LEU A 145 21.65 13.41 -10.52
CA LEU A 145 21.54 14.16 -9.26
C LEU A 145 22.43 13.56 -8.16
N PRO A 146 22.96 14.37 -7.24
CA PRO A 146 23.68 13.86 -6.09
C PRO A 146 22.79 12.94 -5.21
N PRO A 147 23.39 12.07 -4.39
CA PRO A 147 22.66 11.24 -3.43
C PRO A 147 21.69 12.07 -2.60
N LEU A 148 20.46 11.59 -2.41
CA LEU A 148 19.45 12.31 -1.65
C LEU A 148 19.92 12.49 -0.20
N HIS A 149 20.12 13.74 0.20
CA HIS A 149 20.30 14.10 1.61
C HIS A 149 18.95 14.35 2.30
N ALA A 150 17.86 14.50 1.53
CA ALA A 150 16.50 14.76 2.00
C ALA A 150 15.45 14.47 0.93
N VAL A 151 14.33 13.88 1.33
CA VAL A 151 13.13 13.69 0.50
C VAL A 151 12.37 15.02 0.40
N SER A 152 12.03 15.44 -0.81
CA SER A 152 11.16 16.59 -1.08
C SER A 152 10.24 16.28 -2.26
N LEU A 153 8.93 16.31 -2.04
CA LEU A 153 7.90 16.23 -3.09
C LEU A 153 7.30 17.62 -3.31
N SER A 154 6.79 17.89 -4.51
CA SER A 154 6.08 19.14 -4.80
C SER A 154 4.57 18.99 -4.54
N ALA A 155 3.90 20.12 -4.28
CA ALA A 155 2.47 20.15 -3.98
C ALA A 155 1.56 19.75 -5.15
N ARG A 156 2.05 19.85 -6.39
CA ARG A 156 1.25 19.63 -7.60
C ARG A 156 1.62 18.30 -8.26
N PRO A 157 0.65 17.41 -8.53
CA PRO A 157 0.91 16.24 -9.36
C PRO A 157 1.22 16.68 -10.80
N ASN A 158 2.30 16.15 -11.36
CA ASN A 158 2.65 16.17 -12.78
C ASN A 158 2.47 17.50 -13.55
N GLU A 159 3.44 18.40 -13.37
CA GLU A 159 3.93 19.18 -14.49
C GLU A 159 5.42 18.85 -14.65
N MET A 160 5.77 18.04 -15.66
CA MET A 160 7.18 17.72 -16.00
C MET A 160 8.04 19.00 -16.12
N GLY A 161 7.41 20.11 -16.55
CA GLY A 161 8.01 21.44 -16.57
C GLY A 161 8.30 22.02 -15.18
N ALA A 162 7.44 21.81 -14.18
CA ALA A 162 7.67 22.23 -12.79
C ALA A 162 8.74 21.39 -12.10
N LEU A 163 8.81 20.09 -12.41
CA LEU A 163 9.86 19.19 -11.93
C LEU A 163 11.24 19.58 -12.51
N THR A 164 11.28 19.91 -13.81
CA THR A 164 12.48 20.42 -14.50
C THR A 164 12.89 21.80 -13.95
N ALA A 165 11.92 22.68 -13.70
CA ALA A 165 12.17 24.00 -13.11
C ALA A 165 12.72 23.90 -11.68
N GLN A 166 12.23 22.97 -10.86
CA GLN A 166 12.75 22.74 -9.50
C GLN A 166 14.18 22.19 -9.48
N LEU A 167 14.52 21.31 -10.41
CA LEU A 167 15.86 20.75 -10.53
C LEU A 167 16.87 21.81 -11.02
N GLN A 168 16.44 22.68 -11.93
CA GLN A 168 17.22 23.82 -12.42
C GLN A 168 17.30 24.98 -11.39
N SER A 169 16.32 25.12 -10.49
CA SER A 169 16.29 26.16 -9.45
C SER A 169 17.06 25.81 -8.17
N THR A 170 18.03 24.89 -8.21
CA THR A 170 18.88 24.51 -7.06
C THR A 170 19.81 25.63 -6.54
N SER A 171 19.55 26.87 -6.94
CA SER A 171 20.26 28.07 -6.52
C SER A 171 19.29 29.23 -6.25
N VAL A 172 18.43 29.13 -5.22
CA VAL A 172 18.01 30.32 -4.47
C VAL A 172 17.84 29.95 -3.01
N ALA A 173 18.82 30.34 -2.20
CA ALA A 173 18.68 30.50 -0.77
C ALA A 173 17.55 31.51 -0.50
N GLY A 174 16.45 31.03 0.08
CA GLY A 174 15.43 31.85 0.70
C GLY A 174 15.09 31.23 2.05
N ARG A 175 15.31 31.98 3.15
CA ARG A 175 14.92 31.61 4.52
C ARG A 175 13.40 31.48 4.61
N ALA A 176 12.88 30.32 4.27
CA ALA A 176 11.83 29.68 5.04
C ALA A 176 12.52 28.45 5.65
N ASP A 177 12.31 28.15 6.92
CA ASP A 177 12.76 26.88 7.49
C ASP A 177 12.15 25.76 6.64
N ASN A 178 12.97 25.19 5.75
CA ASN A 178 12.58 24.17 4.79
C ASN A 178 12.25 22.89 5.57
N MET A 179 11.02 22.80 6.08
CA MET A 179 10.47 21.55 6.58
C MET A 179 10.35 20.59 5.40
N ARG A 180 11.30 19.65 5.34
CA ARG A 180 11.39 18.58 4.34
C ARG A 180 10.08 17.78 4.37
N TRP A 181 9.34 17.80 3.26
CA TRP A 181 8.07 17.10 3.12
C TRP A 181 8.10 16.14 1.93
N PRO A 182 7.67 14.87 2.11
CA PRO A 182 7.22 14.27 3.36
C PRO A 182 8.34 14.08 4.41
N PRO A 183 8.00 13.99 5.71
CA PRO A 183 9.00 13.83 6.77
C PRO A 183 9.86 12.58 6.58
N THR A 184 11.17 12.68 6.82
CA THR A 184 12.15 11.62 6.50
C THR A 184 12.13 10.41 7.41
N HIS A 185 11.33 10.42 8.48
CA HIS A 185 11.24 9.32 9.45
C HIS A 185 10.14 8.30 9.10
N PHE A 186 9.32 8.57 8.08
CA PHE A 186 8.44 7.57 7.48
C PHE A 186 9.24 6.64 6.58
N ASP A 187 8.88 5.37 6.56
CA ASP A 187 9.55 4.39 5.72
C ASP A 187 9.21 4.59 4.23
N PRO A 188 10.01 4.06 3.29
CA PRO A 188 9.78 4.25 1.86
C PRO A 188 8.40 3.83 1.34
N HIS A 189 7.76 2.82 1.95
CA HIS A 189 6.41 2.38 1.58
C HIS A 189 5.35 3.36 2.09
N GLU A 190 5.47 3.82 3.33
CA GLU A 190 4.62 4.87 3.89
C GLU A 190 4.71 6.17 3.10
N LEU A 191 5.93 6.55 2.71
CA LEU A 191 6.18 7.69 1.84
C LEU A 191 5.48 7.53 0.49
N ALA A 192 5.48 6.33 -0.09
CA ALA A 192 4.80 6.07 -1.35
C ALA A 192 3.27 6.20 -1.24
N LEU A 193 2.69 5.81 -0.10
CA LEU A 193 1.27 6.01 0.20
C LEU A 193 0.93 7.49 0.39
N ILE A 194 1.73 8.22 1.17
CA ILE A 194 1.52 9.66 1.40
C ILE A 194 1.66 10.45 0.09
N ALA A 195 2.55 10.00 -0.79
CA ALA A 195 2.86 10.62 -2.05
C ALA A 195 1.88 10.29 -3.19
N THR A 196 0.91 9.38 -2.99
CA THR A 196 -0.03 9.00 -4.05
C THR A 196 -0.81 10.26 -4.50
N PRO A 197 -0.91 10.57 -5.80
CA PRO A 197 -1.45 11.84 -6.28
C PRO A 197 -2.84 12.21 -5.74
N GLU A 198 -3.71 11.22 -5.54
CA GLU A 198 -5.05 11.38 -5.00
C GLU A 198 -5.03 11.91 -3.56
N LEU A 199 -3.99 11.60 -2.78
CA LEU A 199 -3.83 12.04 -1.40
C LEU A 199 -2.99 13.31 -1.28
N ARG A 200 -2.07 13.54 -2.22
CA ARG A 200 -1.07 14.59 -2.10
C ARG A 200 -1.67 15.98 -1.96
N SER A 201 -2.75 16.29 -2.66
CA SER A 201 -3.44 17.58 -2.56
C SER A 201 -3.95 17.89 -1.16
N VAL A 202 -4.28 16.86 -0.38
CA VAL A 202 -4.78 16.95 1.01
C VAL A 202 -3.63 16.91 2.02
N LEU A 203 -2.57 16.16 1.72
CA LEU A 203 -1.51 15.87 2.67
C LEU A 203 -0.30 16.81 2.60
N PHE A 204 -0.10 17.49 1.47
CA PHE A 204 1.08 18.29 1.22
C PHE A 204 1.33 19.34 2.31
N GLY A 205 2.57 19.39 2.82
CA GLY A 205 3.00 20.37 3.80
C GLY A 205 2.50 20.11 5.23
N LYS A 206 1.74 19.04 5.46
CA LYS A 206 1.35 18.64 6.81
C LYS A 206 2.54 18.08 7.58
N THR A 207 2.76 18.62 8.76
CA THR A 207 3.76 18.19 9.75
C THR A 207 3.19 18.40 11.16
N PRO A 208 3.85 17.92 12.23
CA PRO A 208 3.42 18.27 13.59
C PRO A 208 3.46 19.78 13.87
N GLN A 209 4.33 20.53 13.20
CA GLN A 209 4.44 21.98 13.35
C GLN A 209 3.44 22.74 12.46
N THR A 210 3.01 22.12 11.35
CA THR A 210 2.06 22.69 10.39
C THR A 210 0.91 21.71 10.14
N PRO A 211 0.06 21.43 11.14
CA PRO A 211 -0.89 20.32 11.04
C PRO A 211 -2.01 20.55 10.01
N GLY A 212 -2.34 21.82 9.74
CA GLY A 212 -3.44 22.21 8.87
C GLY A 212 -4.78 21.66 9.34
N ASN A 213 -5.78 21.63 8.45
CA ASN A 213 -7.10 21.10 8.77
C ASN A 213 -7.13 19.57 8.68
N MET A 214 -7.62 18.91 9.73
CA MET A 214 -7.86 17.47 9.75
C MET A 214 -9.04 17.11 8.83
N PRO A 215 -8.96 16.08 7.96
CA PRO A 215 -10.15 15.55 7.29
C PRO A 215 -11.21 15.11 8.30
N MET A 216 -12.46 15.07 7.85
CA MET A 216 -13.59 14.63 8.67
C MET A 216 -13.36 13.21 9.20
N ILE A 217 -13.80 12.95 10.43
CA ILE A 217 -13.73 11.61 11.04
C ILE A 217 -14.49 10.62 10.13
N PRO A 218 -13.83 9.54 9.67
CA PRO A 218 -14.45 8.54 8.80
C PRO A 218 -15.68 7.89 9.43
N SER A 219 -16.69 7.62 8.61
CA SER A 219 -17.92 6.91 8.95
C SER A 219 -18.10 5.68 8.08
N LYS A 220 -19.16 4.90 8.31
CA LYS A 220 -19.46 3.72 7.48
C LYS A 220 -19.71 4.05 6.01
N ALA A 221 -20.00 5.31 5.71
CA ALA A 221 -20.21 5.81 4.34
C ALA A 221 -18.93 6.39 3.72
N THR A 222 -17.85 6.57 4.50
CA THR A 222 -16.59 7.12 4.01
C THR A 222 -15.87 6.11 3.13
N LEU A 223 -15.36 6.58 2.01
CA LEU A 223 -14.62 5.75 1.08
C LEU A 223 -13.24 5.38 1.64
N PRO A 224 -12.67 4.23 1.24
CA PRO A 224 -11.33 3.83 1.64
C PRO A 224 -10.23 4.89 1.39
N LEU A 225 -10.29 5.60 0.26
CA LEU A 225 -9.32 6.67 -0.04
C LEU A 225 -9.39 7.82 0.97
N ASP A 226 -10.59 8.29 1.31
CA ASP A 226 -10.78 9.37 2.28
C ASP A 226 -10.39 8.93 3.70
N THR A 227 -10.66 7.67 4.02
CA THR A 227 -10.20 7.06 5.28
C THR A 227 -8.67 7.03 5.34
N ARG A 228 -8.01 6.64 4.25
CA ARG A 228 -6.55 6.70 4.13
C ARG A 228 -6.03 8.13 4.28
N ALA A 229 -6.69 9.12 3.69
CA ALA A 229 -6.34 10.54 3.86
C ALA A 229 -6.40 10.98 5.33
N PHE A 230 -7.45 10.56 6.05
CA PHE A 230 -7.59 10.81 7.49
C PHE A 230 -6.43 10.18 8.29
N LEU A 231 -6.14 8.89 8.09
CA LEU A 231 -5.06 8.18 8.79
C LEU A 231 -3.68 8.77 8.48
N CYS A 232 -3.38 9.06 7.21
CA CYS A 232 -2.14 9.71 6.81
C CYS A 232 -2.00 11.10 7.44
N SER A 233 -3.06 11.91 7.44
CA SER A 233 -3.01 13.22 8.07
C SER A 233 -2.87 13.10 9.60
N LEU A 234 -3.41 12.06 10.23
CA LEU A 234 -3.27 11.86 11.67
C LEU A 234 -1.82 11.52 12.01
N ALA A 235 -1.19 10.62 11.24
CA ALA A 235 0.23 10.30 11.37
C ALA A 235 1.12 11.51 11.09
N LEU A 236 0.95 12.20 9.96
CA LEU A 236 1.77 13.37 9.59
C LEU A 236 1.74 14.50 10.62
N THR A 237 0.67 14.61 11.41
CA THR A 237 0.51 15.70 12.38
C THR A 237 0.91 15.33 13.80
N ASN A 238 1.12 14.04 14.11
CA ASN A 238 1.38 13.59 15.48
C ASN A 238 2.58 12.64 15.61
N TYR A 239 2.92 11.91 14.54
CA TYR A 239 4.02 10.96 14.54
C TYR A 239 5.37 11.69 14.44
N GLN A 240 6.32 11.24 15.26
CA GLN A 240 7.69 11.71 15.29
C GLN A 240 8.66 10.54 15.44
N ILE A 241 9.96 10.82 15.26
CA ILE A 241 11.00 9.78 15.27
C ILE A 241 11.07 9.02 16.60
N ASP A 242 10.70 9.68 17.71
CA ASP A 242 10.71 9.14 19.07
C ASP A 242 9.36 8.55 19.51
N SER A 243 8.33 8.61 18.65
CA SER A 243 7.01 8.04 18.96
C SER A 243 7.13 6.54 19.23
N LYS A 244 6.50 6.07 20.31
CA LYS A 244 6.51 4.65 20.71
C LYS A 244 5.44 3.82 20.01
N TRP A 245 4.51 4.47 19.34
CA TRP A 245 3.44 3.85 18.57
C TRP A 245 3.73 3.94 17.07
N ASN A 246 3.07 3.09 16.28
CA ASN A 246 2.99 3.16 14.82
C ASN A 246 1.51 3.18 14.39
N LEU A 247 1.17 3.90 13.32
CA LEU A 247 -0.17 3.89 12.72
C LEU A 247 -0.09 3.38 11.29
N ILE A 248 -0.78 2.29 11.00
CA ILE A 248 -0.88 1.78 9.63
C ILE A 248 -1.72 2.75 8.81
N LEU A 249 -1.10 3.34 7.80
CA LEU A 249 -1.65 4.50 7.07
C LEU A 249 -2.79 4.16 6.12
N ALA A 250 -3.12 2.88 5.92
CA ALA A 250 -4.21 2.44 5.07
C ALA A 250 -5.28 1.69 5.88
N PRO A 251 -6.58 1.89 5.58
CA PRO A 251 -7.63 1.05 6.12
C PRO A 251 -7.37 -0.42 5.79
N VAL A 252 -7.63 -1.31 6.73
CA VAL A 252 -7.51 -2.75 6.52
C VAL A 252 -8.86 -3.34 6.23
N SER A 253 -8.95 -4.08 5.12
CA SER A 253 -10.16 -4.79 4.75
C SER A 253 -9.92 -6.29 4.71
N ASN A 254 -11.03 -7.01 4.64
CA ASN A 254 -11.05 -8.46 4.66
C ASN A 254 -10.80 -9.01 3.25
N PHE A 255 -9.52 -9.16 2.91
CA PHE A 255 -9.09 -9.91 1.75
C PHE A 255 -8.16 -11.04 2.20
N ARG A 256 -8.36 -12.22 1.62
CA ARG A 256 -7.50 -13.40 1.84
C ARG A 256 -6.11 -13.23 1.25
N SER A 257 -5.98 -12.39 0.23
CA SER A 257 -4.71 -12.17 -0.47
C SER A 257 -4.73 -10.85 -1.24
N SER A 258 -3.54 -10.44 -1.68
CA SER A 258 -3.37 -9.34 -2.64
C SER A 258 -4.14 -9.58 -3.94
N MET A 259 -4.28 -10.84 -4.37
CA MET A 259 -5.07 -11.20 -5.56
C MET A 259 -6.56 -10.95 -5.34
N GLU A 260 -7.13 -11.37 -4.20
CA GLU A 260 -8.55 -11.10 -3.91
C GLU A 260 -8.81 -9.58 -3.86
N ARG A 261 -7.92 -8.81 -3.23
CA ARG A 261 -8.00 -7.34 -3.24
C ARG A 261 -8.06 -6.78 -4.67
N ARG A 262 -7.24 -7.29 -5.60
CA ARG A 262 -7.25 -6.88 -7.01
C ARG A 262 -8.53 -7.31 -7.73
N GLN A 263 -9.03 -8.51 -7.48
CA GLN A 263 -10.31 -8.98 -8.03
C GLN A 263 -11.46 -8.04 -7.62
N TRP A 264 -11.41 -7.53 -6.39
CA TRP A 264 -12.37 -6.53 -5.92
C TRP A 264 -12.21 -5.14 -6.55
N SER A 265 -11.08 -4.85 -7.21
CA SER A 265 -10.83 -3.52 -7.77
C SER A 265 -11.83 -3.16 -8.86
N ILE A 266 -12.30 -4.10 -9.66
CA ILE A 266 -13.30 -3.82 -10.70
C ILE A 266 -14.67 -3.54 -10.06
N PRO A 267 -15.28 -4.47 -9.29
CA PRO A 267 -16.60 -4.26 -8.71
C PRO A 267 -16.64 -3.11 -7.70
N SER A 268 -15.54 -2.79 -7.03
CA SER A 268 -15.46 -1.66 -6.10
C SER A 268 -15.07 -0.34 -6.76
N GLY A 269 -14.99 -0.25 -8.10
CA GLY A 269 -14.55 0.97 -8.79
C GLY A 269 -13.13 1.44 -8.43
N GLY A 270 -12.25 0.53 -8.02
CA GLY A 270 -10.86 0.79 -7.61
C GLY A 270 -10.66 0.90 -6.10
N GLN A 271 -11.74 1.03 -5.32
CA GLN A 271 -11.65 1.30 -3.88
C GLN A 271 -10.89 0.24 -3.06
N SER A 272 -10.90 -1.03 -3.48
CA SER A 272 -10.18 -2.09 -2.79
C SER A 272 -8.66 -1.88 -2.76
N LEU A 273 -8.10 -1.17 -3.75
CA LEU A 273 -6.66 -0.88 -3.83
C LEU A 273 -6.21 0.13 -2.75
N TYR A 274 -7.16 0.89 -2.19
CA TYR A 274 -6.92 1.79 -1.07
C TYR A 274 -6.97 1.08 0.30
N CYS A 275 -7.24 -0.23 0.32
CA CYS A 275 -7.18 -1.04 1.52
C CYS A 275 -5.93 -1.93 1.55
N PHE A 276 -5.49 -2.24 2.77
CA PHE A 276 -4.55 -3.32 3.04
C PHE A 276 -5.28 -4.61 3.39
N THR A 277 -4.59 -5.73 3.16
CA THR A 277 -4.95 -7.03 3.74
C THR A 277 -4.52 -7.03 5.21
N VAL A 278 -5.10 -7.92 6.02
CA VAL A 278 -4.64 -8.07 7.40
C VAL A 278 -3.22 -8.63 7.46
N GLU A 279 -2.84 -9.52 6.53
CA GLU A 279 -1.46 -10.00 6.39
C GLU A 279 -0.45 -8.85 6.27
N ASN A 280 -0.69 -7.93 5.34
CA ASN A 280 0.20 -6.78 5.14
C ASN A 280 0.25 -5.89 6.38
N ALA A 281 -0.86 -5.79 7.11
CA ALA A 281 -0.92 -5.02 8.33
C ALA A 281 -0.13 -5.68 9.47
N MET A 282 -0.22 -7.00 9.61
CA MET A 282 0.56 -7.75 10.61
C MET A 282 2.06 -7.70 10.30
N THR A 283 2.45 -7.86 9.04
CA THR A 283 3.86 -7.71 8.62
C THR A 283 4.41 -6.32 8.96
N GLN A 284 3.62 -5.27 8.79
CA GLN A 284 4.01 -3.91 9.21
C GLN A 284 4.09 -3.76 10.73
N ALA A 285 3.13 -4.33 11.47
CA ALA A 285 3.14 -4.31 12.93
C ALA A 285 4.40 -4.99 13.49
N ILE A 286 4.74 -6.19 12.99
CA ILE A 286 5.94 -6.93 13.39
C ILE A 286 7.21 -6.11 13.12
N LYS A 287 7.33 -5.51 11.92
CA LYS A 287 8.45 -4.61 11.61
C LYS A 287 8.52 -3.39 12.53
N ALA A 288 7.37 -2.83 12.90
CA ALA A 288 7.32 -1.73 13.86
C ALA A 288 7.85 -2.17 15.24
N PHE A 289 7.43 -3.33 15.75
CA PHE A 289 7.95 -3.87 17.01
C PHE A 289 9.46 -4.16 16.94
N GLN A 290 9.93 -4.75 15.84
CA GLN A 290 11.36 -4.95 15.55
C GLN A 290 12.16 -3.64 15.57
N SER A 291 11.53 -2.53 15.13
CA SER A 291 12.15 -1.20 15.16
C SER A 291 12.11 -0.50 16.54
N GLY A 292 11.59 -1.18 17.57
CA GLY A 292 11.50 -0.66 18.94
C GLY A 292 10.24 0.13 19.25
N LYS A 293 9.20 0.03 18.42
CA LYS A 293 7.83 0.48 18.79
C LYS A 293 7.22 -0.50 19.79
N VAL A 294 6.30 -0.01 20.61
CA VAL A 294 5.58 -0.80 21.62
C VAL A 294 4.10 -0.96 21.26
N LEU A 295 3.58 -0.16 20.33
CA LEU A 295 2.19 -0.18 19.91
C LEU A 295 2.09 -0.05 18.38
N SER A 296 1.25 -0.88 17.74
CA SER A 296 0.89 -0.76 16.32
C SER A 296 -0.63 -0.66 16.18
N ILE A 297 -1.10 0.43 15.57
CA ILE A 297 -2.52 0.81 15.51
C ILE A 297 -3.04 0.66 14.08
N VAL A 298 -4.26 0.17 13.91
CA VAL A 298 -4.88 -0.01 12.59
C VAL A 298 -6.40 0.12 12.63
N LEU A 299 -6.99 0.64 11.55
CA LEU A 299 -8.43 0.68 11.35
C LEU A 299 -8.87 -0.50 10.46
N ALA A 300 -9.46 -1.52 11.08
CA ALA A 300 -9.97 -2.71 10.38
C ALA A 300 -11.48 -2.61 10.13
N THR A 301 -11.91 -2.83 8.88
CA THR A 301 -13.29 -2.57 8.46
C THR A 301 -13.72 -3.49 7.29
N PRO A 302 -14.93 -4.07 7.35
CA PRO A 302 -15.40 -5.06 6.39
C PRO A 302 -16.02 -4.44 5.13
N TRP A 303 -15.39 -3.42 4.52
CA TRP A 303 -15.91 -2.71 3.33
C TRP A 303 -16.42 -3.62 2.20
N PHE A 304 -15.87 -4.83 2.04
CA PHE A 304 -16.15 -5.71 0.90
C PHE A 304 -16.75 -7.09 1.27
N GLY A 305 -17.23 -7.26 2.51
CA GLY A 305 -18.27 -8.25 2.87
C GLY A 305 -18.04 -9.75 2.61
N ARG A 306 -16.83 -10.31 2.78
CA ARG A 306 -16.56 -11.77 2.62
C ARG A 306 -16.10 -12.46 3.91
N SER A 307 -15.95 -13.79 3.87
CA SER A 307 -15.40 -14.63 4.95
C SER A 307 -13.98 -15.14 4.62
N TRP A 308 -13.15 -15.30 5.65
CA TRP A 308 -11.70 -15.45 5.57
C TRP A 308 -11.17 -16.83 5.18
N GLY A 309 -9.88 -16.86 4.83
CA GLY A 309 -8.99 -18.02 4.65
C GLY A 309 -7.55 -17.64 5.03
N ALA A 310 -6.71 -18.62 5.39
CA ALA A 310 -5.44 -18.46 6.11
C ALA A 310 -4.31 -17.72 5.36
N ILE A 311 -3.37 -17.17 6.13
CA ILE A 311 -2.23 -16.31 5.73
C ILE A 311 -0.87 -17.08 5.84
N PRO A 312 0.16 -16.78 5.03
CA PRO A 312 1.51 -17.36 5.11
C PRO A 312 2.43 -16.72 6.18
N SER A 313 3.48 -17.45 6.57
CA SER A 313 4.45 -17.12 7.63
C SER A 313 5.49 -16.05 7.23
N VAL A 314 5.93 -15.23 8.20
CA VAL A 314 7.07 -14.29 8.10
C VAL A 314 7.89 -14.34 9.40
N ASP A 315 9.22 -14.28 9.27
CA ASP A 315 10.21 -14.67 10.29
C ASP A 315 10.43 -13.70 11.49
N GLU A 316 10.74 -14.34 12.62
CA GLU A 316 11.44 -13.96 13.86
C GLU A 316 11.08 -12.67 14.66
N TYR A 317 10.64 -12.88 15.91
CA TYR A 317 10.71 -12.11 17.14
C TYR A 317 10.10 -12.88 18.33
N ALA A 318 10.77 -12.91 19.47
CA ALA A 318 10.34 -13.61 20.68
C ALA A 318 10.09 -12.64 21.84
N ASP A 319 8.90 -12.04 21.89
CA ASP A 319 8.33 -11.39 23.08
C ASP A 319 6.80 -11.52 23.03
N GLY A 320 6.14 -11.62 24.19
CA GLY A 320 4.69 -11.81 24.26
C GLY A 320 3.92 -10.57 23.80
N LEU A 321 2.94 -10.73 22.91
CA LEU A 321 2.11 -9.65 22.38
C LEU A 321 0.70 -9.66 22.96
N GLU A 322 0.10 -8.48 23.12
CA GLU A 322 -1.31 -8.32 23.49
C GLU A 322 -2.13 -7.85 22.29
N LEU A 323 -3.31 -8.44 22.07
CA LEU A 323 -4.24 -8.04 21.02
C LEU A 323 -5.41 -7.26 21.63
N ILE A 324 -5.58 -6.01 21.23
CA ILE A 324 -6.66 -5.15 21.71
C ILE A 324 -7.60 -4.83 20.53
N ILE A 325 -8.86 -5.27 20.64
CA ILE A 325 -9.90 -5.03 19.63
C ILE A 325 -10.94 -4.09 20.22
N PHE A 326 -10.89 -2.82 19.80
CA PHE A 326 -11.97 -1.89 20.06
C PHE A 326 -13.17 -2.21 19.15
N ASP A 327 -14.26 -2.68 19.75
CA ASP A 327 -15.48 -3.11 19.05
C ASP A 327 -16.74 -2.39 19.58
N PRO A 328 -17.18 -1.32 18.90
CA PRO A 328 -18.34 -0.55 19.31
C PRO A 328 -19.66 -1.34 19.36
N ILE A 329 -19.82 -2.40 18.56
CA ILE A 329 -21.07 -3.17 18.53
C ILE A 329 -21.32 -3.84 19.89
N SER A 330 -20.27 -4.20 20.61
CA SER A 330 -20.39 -4.86 21.92
C SER A 330 -20.94 -3.95 23.03
N ARG A 331 -20.67 -2.64 22.96
CA ARG A 331 -20.98 -1.68 24.04
C ARG A 331 -22.05 -0.64 23.68
N TYR A 332 -22.25 -0.36 22.39
CA TYR A 332 -23.17 0.68 21.95
C TYR A 332 -24.47 0.10 21.41
N ALA A 333 -25.55 0.27 22.17
CA ALA A 333 -26.86 -0.31 21.85
C ALA A 333 -27.42 0.17 20.51
N HIS A 334 -27.22 1.44 20.14
CA HIS A 334 -27.69 1.98 18.85
C HIS A 334 -26.93 1.39 17.66
N VAL A 335 -25.64 1.09 17.83
CA VAL A 335 -24.82 0.40 16.83
C VAL A 335 -25.28 -1.05 16.68
N ASN A 336 -25.39 -1.78 17.79
CA ASN A 336 -25.84 -3.18 17.80
C ASN A 336 -27.27 -3.34 17.25
N ASN A 337 -28.14 -2.38 17.54
CA ASN A 337 -29.52 -2.40 17.07
C ASN A 337 -29.70 -1.88 15.64
N ASN A 338 -28.63 -1.43 14.97
CA ASN A 338 -28.70 -1.01 13.57
C ASN A 338 -29.17 -2.19 12.69
N PRO A 339 -30.19 -2.02 11.83
CA PRO A 339 -30.71 -3.09 10.98
C PRO A 339 -29.65 -3.74 10.08
N GLN A 340 -28.72 -2.95 9.55
CA GLN A 340 -27.62 -3.45 8.71
C GLN A 340 -26.64 -4.30 9.52
N VAL A 341 -26.34 -3.90 10.76
CA VAL A 341 -25.48 -4.67 11.66
C VAL A 341 -26.17 -5.98 12.03
N LYS A 342 -27.45 -5.93 12.44
CA LYS A 342 -28.25 -7.12 12.75
C LYS A 342 -28.32 -8.12 11.60
N ALA A 343 -28.55 -7.64 10.39
CA ALA A 343 -28.60 -8.48 9.19
C ALA A 343 -27.26 -9.17 8.87
N ASN A 344 -26.14 -8.63 9.36
CA ASN A 344 -24.79 -9.11 9.03
C ASN A 344 -24.02 -9.63 10.27
N LEU A 345 -24.69 -9.91 11.39
CA LEU A 345 -24.02 -10.32 12.65
C LEU A 345 -23.11 -11.54 12.49
N SER A 346 -23.52 -12.53 11.69
CA SER A 346 -22.69 -13.72 11.44
C SER A 346 -21.40 -13.39 10.68
N ILE A 347 -21.48 -12.49 9.69
CA ILE A 347 -20.33 -12.02 8.91
C ILE A 347 -19.40 -11.19 9.81
N LEU A 348 -19.97 -10.31 10.64
CA LEU A 348 -19.21 -9.49 11.58
C LEU A 348 -18.51 -10.34 12.65
N PHE A 349 -19.18 -11.38 13.16
CA PHE A 349 -18.57 -12.35 14.08
C PHE A 349 -17.42 -13.09 13.41
N GLY A 350 -17.62 -13.61 12.19
CA GLY A 350 -16.55 -14.25 11.42
C GLY A 350 -15.37 -13.31 11.13
N PHE A 351 -15.64 -12.02 10.92
CA PHE A 351 -14.61 -11.00 10.75
C PHE A 351 -13.81 -10.72 12.04
N ARG A 352 -14.43 -10.79 13.21
CA ARG A 352 -13.71 -10.65 14.49
C ARG A 352 -12.82 -11.84 14.76
N GLN A 353 -13.36 -13.05 14.59
CA GLN A 353 -12.63 -14.28 14.84
C GLN A 353 -11.40 -14.36 13.96
N SER A 354 -11.53 -13.97 12.70
CA SER A 354 -10.39 -13.98 11.80
C SER A 354 -9.33 -12.92 12.13
N ILE A 355 -9.68 -11.74 12.66
CA ILE A 355 -8.65 -10.80 13.14
C ILE A 355 -7.77 -11.51 14.19
N ARG A 356 -8.40 -12.18 15.16
CA ARG A 356 -7.69 -12.98 16.16
C ARG A 356 -6.85 -14.08 15.52
N ASP A 357 -7.46 -14.97 14.73
CA ASP A 357 -6.78 -16.13 14.16
C ASP A 357 -5.56 -15.72 13.33
N ASN A 358 -5.66 -14.61 12.59
CA ASN A 358 -4.57 -14.12 11.75
C ASN A 358 -3.50 -13.37 12.53
N THR A 359 -3.87 -12.65 13.59
CA THR A 359 -2.89 -12.10 14.53
C THR A 359 -2.13 -13.24 15.20
N GLU A 360 -2.82 -14.26 15.69
CA GLU A 360 -2.18 -15.41 16.33
C GLU A 360 -1.24 -16.14 15.36
N ALA A 361 -1.69 -16.45 14.15
CA ALA A 361 -0.86 -17.09 13.12
C ALA A 361 0.37 -16.23 12.75
N ALA A 362 0.20 -14.91 12.60
CA ALA A 362 1.31 -14.01 12.28
C ALA A 362 2.33 -13.92 13.43
N VAL A 363 1.84 -13.85 14.68
CA VAL A 363 2.69 -13.80 15.87
C VAL A 363 3.43 -15.11 16.08
N GLN A 364 2.75 -16.26 15.95
CA GLN A 364 3.38 -17.59 16.01
C GLN A 364 4.40 -17.78 14.87
N GLY A 365 4.07 -17.31 13.67
CA GLY A 365 4.97 -17.35 12.51
C GLY A 365 6.24 -16.53 12.75
N ALA A 366 6.12 -15.40 13.44
CA ALA A 366 7.27 -14.64 13.91
C ALA A 366 7.97 -15.31 15.10
N GLY A 367 7.53 -16.43 15.67
CA GLY A 367 8.14 -17.01 16.88
C GLY A 367 7.82 -16.25 18.17
N GLY A 368 6.83 -15.35 18.11
CA GLY A 368 6.22 -14.72 19.26
C GLY A 368 5.07 -15.57 19.78
N ARG A 369 4.41 -15.09 20.83
CA ARG A 369 3.14 -15.66 21.29
C ARG A 369 2.19 -14.55 21.71
N LEU A 370 0.92 -14.74 21.40
CA LEU A 370 -0.11 -13.86 21.89
C LEU A 370 -0.42 -14.25 23.34
N ILE A 371 -0.19 -13.34 24.30
CA ILE A 371 -0.26 -13.64 25.73
C ILE A 371 -1.60 -13.26 26.34
N ARG A 372 -2.24 -12.19 25.85
CA ARG A 372 -3.52 -11.67 26.35
C ARG A 372 -4.30 -10.95 25.26
N GLY A 373 -5.62 -10.95 25.40
CA GLY A 373 -6.54 -10.37 24.43
C GLY A 373 -7.57 -9.51 25.14
N TRP A 374 -7.83 -8.32 24.62
CA TRP A 374 -8.86 -7.41 25.12
C TRP A 374 -9.87 -7.12 24.03
N TYR A 375 -11.16 -7.17 24.37
CA TYR A 375 -12.24 -6.94 23.42
C TYR A 375 -13.29 -5.99 23.97
N GLY A 376 -13.83 -5.15 23.10
CA GLY A 376 -14.95 -4.26 23.40
C GLY A 376 -14.53 -2.80 23.48
N GLY A 377 -14.77 -2.17 24.63
CA GLY A 377 -14.40 -0.77 24.84
C GLY A 377 -15.53 0.23 24.59
N LYS A 378 -15.47 1.36 25.31
CA LYS A 378 -16.34 2.52 25.16
C LYS A 378 -15.51 3.81 25.26
N LEU A 379 -15.89 4.80 24.47
CA LEU A 379 -15.49 6.20 24.63
C LEU A 379 -16.29 6.85 25.75
N GLU A 380 -15.65 7.78 26.47
CA GLU A 380 -16.30 8.58 27.52
C GLU A 380 -17.22 9.67 26.95
N THR A 381 -17.04 10.07 25.69
CA THR A 381 -17.83 11.11 25.04
C THR A 381 -19.19 10.60 24.57
N PRO A 382 -20.24 11.46 24.57
CA PRO A 382 -21.54 11.09 24.01
C PRO A 382 -21.40 10.62 22.56
N ALA A 383 -21.87 9.40 22.30
CA ALA A 383 -21.74 8.69 21.03
C ALA A 383 -23.10 8.58 20.30
N ASP A 384 -24.07 9.38 20.73
CA ASP A 384 -25.42 9.36 20.19
C ASP A 384 -25.35 9.65 18.69
N ASP A 385 -25.93 8.76 17.89
CA ASP A 385 -25.93 8.74 16.41
C ASP A 385 -24.60 8.38 15.70
N ALA A 386 -23.48 8.20 16.42
CA ALA A 386 -22.23 7.78 15.80
C ALA A 386 -22.26 6.31 15.36
N ASP A 387 -21.81 6.01 14.14
CA ASP A 387 -21.67 4.63 13.67
C ASP A 387 -20.36 3.96 14.14
N SER A 388 -20.24 2.64 13.93
CA SER A 388 -19.08 1.86 14.39
C SER A 388 -17.74 2.32 13.81
N VAL A 389 -17.72 2.83 12.58
CA VAL A 389 -16.48 3.32 11.95
C VAL A 389 -16.10 4.68 12.52
N GLN A 390 -17.07 5.55 12.80
CA GLN A 390 -16.83 6.82 13.48
C GLN A 390 -16.23 6.62 14.87
N LEU A 391 -16.81 5.71 15.65
CA LEU A 391 -16.33 5.40 16.99
C LEU A 391 -14.92 4.79 16.97
N ALA A 392 -14.65 3.85 16.05
CA ALA A 392 -13.31 3.26 15.91
C ALA A 392 -12.27 4.28 15.45
N SER A 393 -12.63 5.15 14.49
CA SER A 393 -11.74 6.22 14.00
C SER A 393 -11.43 7.25 15.09
N GLU A 394 -12.42 7.58 15.91
CA GLU A 394 -12.25 8.48 17.05
C GLU A 394 -11.39 7.86 18.15
N TRP A 395 -11.55 6.56 18.43
CA TRP A 395 -10.68 5.85 19.36
C TRP A 395 -9.21 5.86 18.90
N ILE A 396 -8.95 5.60 17.62
CA ILE A 396 -7.60 5.71 17.02
C ILE A 396 -7.06 7.13 17.17
N ARG A 397 -7.88 8.14 16.88
CA ARG A 397 -7.49 9.56 17.04
C ARG A 397 -7.06 9.84 18.48
N LEU A 398 -7.84 9.40 19.46
CA LEU A 398 -7.53 9.58 20.88
C LEU A 398 -6.26 8.84 21.30
N LEU A 399 -6.02 7.62 20.82
CA LEU A 399 -4.78 6.89 21.08
C LEU A 399 -3.55 7.60 20.53
N VAL A 400 -3.63 8.07 19.28
CA VAL A 400 -2.51 8.80 18.65
C VAL A 400 -2.21 10.09 19.40
N LEU A 401 -3.25 10.83 19.81
CA LEU A 401 -3.10 12.05 20.60
C LEU A 401 -2.54 11.78 22.01
N ALA A 402 -2.97 10.69 22.65
CA ALA A 402 -2.49 10.30 23.98
C ALA A 402 -1.06 9.74 23.97
N GLY A 403 -0.67 9.07 22.88
CA GLY A 403 0.66 8.46 22.73
C GLY A 403 1.80 9.46 22.69
N GLY A 404 1.57 10.69 22.20
CA GLY A 404 2.50 11.83 22.29
C GLY A 404 4.00 11.50 22.08
N HIS A 405 4.89 12.28 22.72
CA HIS A 405 6.32 11.99 22.78
C HIS A 405 6.59 10.91 23.82
N SER A 406 7.06 9.75 23.36
CA SER A 406 7.57 8.68 24.21
C SER A 406 6.59 8.03 25.21
N LYS A 407 5.27 8.20 25.05
CA LYS A 407 4.28 7.53 25.93
C LYS A 407 3.66 6.32 25.24
N ASP A 408 3.42 5.29 26.03
CA ASP A 408 2.51 4.22 25.67
C ASP A 408 1.13 4.57 26.26
N PRO A 409 0.13 4.91 25.43
CA PRO A 409 -1.20 5.26 25.93
C PRO A 409 -1.95 4.05 26.49
N LEU A 410 -1.44 2.83 26.28
CA LEU A 410 -2.04 1.57 26.69
C LEU A 410 -1.28 0.87 27.83
N ALA A 411 -0.22 1.48 28.36
CA ALA A 411 0.43 1.04 29.59
C ALA A 411 -0.43 1.39 30.82
N ILE A 412 -1.56 0.68 30.97
CA ILE A 412 -2.55 0.86 32.02
C ILE A 412 -2.83 -0.47 32.72
N ASP A 413 -3.44 -0.42 33.91
CA ASP A 413 -3.82 -1.62 34.65
C ASP A 413 -5.14 -2.24 34.15
N ASP A 414 -5.36 -3.50 34.54
CA ASP A 414 -6.56 -4.28 34.21
C ASP A 414 -7.85 -3.59 34.72
N GLU A 415 -7.78 -2.82 35.82
CA GLU A 415 -8.93 -2.07 36.34
C GLU A 415 -9.36 -0.96 35.36
N LYS A 416 -8.39 -0.21 34.82
CA LYS A 416 -8.65 0.84 33.85
C LYS A 416 -9.15 0.29 32.51
N TRP A 417 -8.66 -0.87 32.07
CA TRP A 417 -9.22 -1.58 30.93
C TRP A 417 -10.72 -1.89 31.11
N ASN A 418 -11.09 -2.41 32.28
CA ASN A 418 -12.48 -2.67 32.63
C ASN A 418 -13.33 -1.38 32.70
N GLN A 419 -12.79 -0.30 33.27
CA GLN A 419 -13.46 1.00 33.30
C GLN A 419 -13.73 1.55 31.88
N TRP A 420 -12.78 1.34 30.96
CA TRP A 420 -12.91 1.63 29.54
C TRP A 420 -13.81 0.64 28.80
N GLY A 421 -14.40 -0.34 29.49
CA GLY A 421 -15.37 -1.28 28.94
C GLY A 421 -14.75 -2.39 28.10
N PHE A 422 -13.45 -2.67 28.25
CA PHE A 422 -12.83 -3.86 27.66
C PHE A 422 -13.01 -5.07 28.57
N GLU A 423 -13.12 -6.24 27.96
CA GLU A 423 -13.15 -7.54 28.63
C GLU A 423 -11.92 -8.34 28.21
N GLU A 424 -11.26 -8.99 29.17
CA GLU A 424 -10.18 -9.93 28.88
C GLU A 424 -10.76 -11.19 28.23
N VAL A 425 -10.14 -11.62 27.14
CA VAL A 425 -10.54 -12.80 26.36
C VAL A 425 -9.44 -13.84 26.43
N GLN A 426 -9.80 -15.08 26.74
CA GLN A 426 -8.85 -16.19 26.69
C GLN A 426 -8.39 -16.47 25.26
N ILE A 427 -7.07 -16.48 25.09
CA ILE A 427 -6.37 -16.73 23.83
C ILE A 427 -6.08 -18.21 23.66
#